data_AF-A0A0E4BMD7-F1
#
_entry.id   AF-A0A0E4BMD7-F1
#
_cell.length_a   1.000
_cell.length_b   1.000
_cell.length_c   1.000
_cell.angle_alpha   90.00
_cell.angle_beta   90.00
_cell.angle_gamma   90.00
#
_symmetry.space_group_name_H-M   'P 1'
#
loop_
_entity.id
_entity.type
_entity.pdbx_description
1 polymer ?
#
loop_
_entity_poly.entity_id
_entity_poly.type
_entity_poly.pdbx_seq_one_letter_code
_entity_poly.pdbx_strand_id
1 'polypeptide(L)'
;MALLGISGVLVTGAICAAALNYASIVQNESSDANRFRIRVTSLSQGFLQSRQIASDFLRKPSEVSIKSHDEKYERQLADLSSVETFAAALSGDDPLKEATSMRTVINLYETRFHNVVACQRNLGFNEDDGFQGKLRRAVHSVEQRLAELNQPRLTILMLMMRRHEKDFILRAEDRYGDKLVDQEAEFEATLAQGSLPADVKSQILELVPGIRAEPRGSLQIPPGVVSQIPPPARQDKGLLV
;
A
#
# COMPACT_ATOMS: atom_id res chain seq x y z
N MET A 1 -29.01 -38.81 64.99
CA MET A 1 -28.02 -37.83 64.46
C MET A 1 -27.58 -38.08 63.01
N ALA A 2 -27.87 -39.22 62.36
CA ALA A 2 -27.45 -39.48 60.98
C ALA A 2 -28.40 -38.94 59.87
N LEU A 3 -29.68 -38.71 60.19
CA LEU A 3 -30.70 -38.27 59.20
C LEU A 3 -30.59 -36.80 58.79
N LEU A 4 -30.06 -35.92 59.65
CA LEU A 4 -29.91 -34.49 59.36
C LEU A 4 -28.71 -34.17 58.44
N GLY A 5 -27.70 -35.05 58.41
CA GLY A 5 -26.56 -34.90 57.50
C GLY A 5 -26.89 -35.23 56.05
N ILE A 6 -27.80 -36.20 55.82
CA ILE A 6 -28.17 -36.65 54.48
C ILE A 6 -29.06 -35.62 53.78
N SER A 7 -29.97 -34.97 54.50
CA SER A 7 -30.83 -33.92 53.94
C SER A 7 -30.02 -32.69 53.48
N GLY A 8 -28.95 -32.32 54.20
CA GLY A 8 -28.09 -31.19 53.83
C GLY A 8 -27.30 -31.40 52.54
N VAL A 9 -26.84 -32.63 52.30
CA VAL A 9 -26.09 -32.98 51.06
C VAL A 9 -27.02 -32.99 49.85
N LEU A 10 -28.26 -33.47 49.98
CA LEU A 10 -29.23 -33.46 48.88
C LEU A 10 -29.66 -32.05 48.50
N VAL A 11 -29.86 -31.17 49.47
CA VAL A 11 -30.21 -29.76 49.21
C VAL A 11 -29.05 -29.01 48.55
N THR A 12 -27.83 -29.17 49.07
CA THR A 12 -26.64 -28.56 48.46
C THR A 12 -26.40 -29.11 47.05
N GLY A 13 -26.59 -30.41 46.84
CA GLY A 13 -26.50 -31.05 45.53
C GLY A 13 -27.55 -30.52 44.53
N ALA A 14 -28.79 -30.34 44.97
CA ALA A 14 -29.86 -29.77 44.15
C ALA A 14 -29.61 -28.28 43.81
N ILE A 15 -29.10 -27.49 44.76
CA ILE A 15 -28.71 -26.09 44.54
C ILE A 15 -27.52 -26.01 43.57
N CYS A 16 -26.50 -26.86 43.73
CA CYS A 16 -25.38 -26.93 42.79
C CYS A 16 -25.84 -27.39 41.40
N ALA A 17 -26.74 -28.38 41.30
CA ALA A 17 -27.28 -28.83 40.03
C ALA A 17 -28.14 -27.75 39.35
N ALA A 18 -28.98 -27.04 40.12
CA ALA A 18 -29.75 -25.91 39.63
C ALA A 18 -28.84 -24.75 39.21
N ALA A 19 -27.77 -24.47 39.95
CA ALA A 19 -26.76 -23.46 39.60
C ALA A 19 -25.98 -23.85 38.33
N LEU A 20 -25.63 -25.12 38.15
CA LEU A 20 -24.97 -25.63 36.94
C LEU A 20 -25.91 -25.61 35.72
N ASN A 21 -27.19 -25.91 35.91
CA ASN A 21 -28.20 -25.82 34.86
C ASN A 21 -28.55 -24.36 34.50
N TYR A 22 -28.56 -23.47 35.49
CA TYR A 22 -28.76 -22.04 35.25
C TYR A 22 -27.53 -21.45 34.55
N ALA A 23 -26.33 -21.86 34.97
CA ALA A 23 -25.09 -21.49 34.31
C ALA A 23 -25.06 -21.99 32.86
N SER A 24 -25.51 -23.20 32.54
CA SER A 24 -25.51 -23.73 31.17
C SER A 24 -26.47 -22.99 30.22
N ILE A 25 -27.61 -22.52 30.72
CA ILE A 25 -28.58 -21.70 29.95
C ILE A 25 -28.02 -20.29 29.72
N VAL A 26 -27.46 -19.65 30.76
CA VAL A 26 -26.83 -18.33 30.66
C VAL A 26 -25.53 -18.37 29.81
N GLN A 27 -24.84 -19.51 29.76
CA GLN A 27 -23.63 -19.70 28.96
C GLN A 27 -23.92 -19.71 27.46
N ASN A 28 -25.05 -20.28 27.01
CA ASN A 28 -25.35 -20.44 25.59
C ASN A 28 -25.63 -19.09 24.90
N GLU A 29 -26.51 -18.25 25.46
CA GLU A 29 -26.79 -16.91 24.92
C GLU A 29 -25.57 -15.99 25.01
N SER A 30 -24.80 -16.07 26.10
CA SER A 30 -23.58 -15.27 26.28
C SER A 30 -22.43 -15.72 25.38
N SER A 31 -22.32 -17.02 25.06
CA SER A 31 -21.23 -17.55 24.25
C SER A 31 -21.32 -17.09 22.80
N ASP A 32 -22.52 -17.08 22.21
CA ASP A 32 -22.74 -16.68 20.83
C ASP A 32 -22.50 -15.18 20.66
N ALA A 33 -23.04 -14.38 21.58
CA ALA A 33 -22.79 -12.94 21.64
C ALA A 33 -21.30 -12.61 21.87
N ASN A 34 -20.60 -13.34 22.75
CA ASN A 34 -19.17 -13.11 22.98
C ASN A 34 -18.31 -13.58 21.81
N ARG A 35 -18.64 -14.69 21.14
CA ARG A 35 -17.97 -15.13 19.90
C ARG A 35 -18.16 -14.09 18.80
N PHE A 36 -19.37 -13.57 18.63
CA PHE A 36 -19.65 -12.48 17.70
C PHE A 36 -18.82 -11.23 18.00
N ARG A 37 -18.83 -10.77 19.26
CA ARG A 37 -18.05 -9.61 19.70
C ARG A 37 -16.55 -9.78 19.46
N ILE A 38 -16.02 -10.96 19.73
CA ILE A 38 -14.62 -11.30 19.44
C ILE A 38 -14.36 -11.20 17.94
N ARG A 39 -15.21 -11.77 17.09
CA ARG A 39 -15.05 -11.71 15.63
C ARG A 39 -15.11 -10.28 15.08
N VAL A 40 -16.06 -9.46 15.55
CA VAL A 40 -16.14 -8.05 15.16
C VAL A 40 -14.90 -7.27 15.62
N THR A 41 -14.41 -7.56 16.83
CA THR A 41 -13.17 -6.95 17.34
C THR A 41 -11.96 -7.37 16.50
N SER A 42 -11.84 -8.65 16.18
CA SER A 42 -10.79 -9.20 15.32
C SER A 42 -10.85 -8.63 13.91
N LEU A 43 -12.05 -8.42 13.36
CA LEU A 43 -12.26 -7.81 12.05
C LEU A 43 -11.76 -6.35 12.03
N SER A 44 -12.13 -5.55 13.05
CA SER A 44 -11.66 -4.17 13.20
C SER A 44 -10.14 -4.10 13.35
N GLN A 45 -9.57 -4.96 14.19
CA GLN A 45 -8.13 -5.08 14.37
C GLN A 45 -7.43 -5.50 13.08
N GLY A 46 -7.99 -6.46 12.34
CA GLY A 46 -7.48 -6.93 11.06
C GLY A 46 -7.41 -5.80 10.04
N PHE A 47 -8.49 -5.01 9.92
CA PHE A 47 -8.50 -3.86 9.02
C PHE A 47 -7.46 -2.80 9.39
N LEU A 48 -7.31 -2.49 10.68
CA LEU A 48 -6.27 -1.55 11.14
C LEU A 48 -4.85 -2.06 10.85
N GLN A 49 -4.61 -3.36 11.01
CA GLN A 49 -3.34 -3.99 10.67
C GLN A 49 -3.06 -3.94 9.16
N SER A 50 -4.06 -4.24 8.31
CA SER A 50 -3.92 -4.10 6.85
C SER A 50 -3.58 -2.67 6.46
N ARG A 51 -4.23 -1.67 7.08
CA ARG A 51 -3.89 -0.25 6.88
C ARG A 51 -2.48 0.11 7.30
N GLN A 52 -2.02 -0.42 8.45
CA GLN A 52 -0.67 -0.21 8.92
C GLN A 52 0.35 -0.82 7.94
N ILE A 53 0.13 -2.06 7.49
CA ILE A 53 0.99 -2.73 6.51
C ILE A 53 1.02 -1.95 5.19
N ALA A 54 -0.13 -1.44 4.72
CA ALA A 54 -0.19 -0.63 3.52
C ALA A 54 0.61 0.68 3.67
N SER A 55 0.51 1.35 4.82
CA SER A 55 1.32 2.54 5.11
C SER A 55 2.81 2.23 5.19
N ASP A 56 3.18 1.09 5.78
CA ASP A 56 4.57 0.64 5.84
C ASP A 56 5.10 0.25 4.46
N PHE A 57 4.26 -0.33 3.59
CA PHE A 57 4.59 -0.60 2.20
C PHE A 57 4.88 0.69 1.43
N LEU A 58 4.05 1.74 1.59
CA LEU A 58 4.30 3.04 0.97
C LEU A 58 5.62 3.68 1.41
N ARG A 59 6.03 3.45 2.66
CA ARG A 59 7.30 3.93 3.19
C ARG A 59 8.50 3.09 2.72
N LYS A 60 8.32 1.77 2.67
CA LYS A 60 9.35 0.80 2.27
C LYS A 60 8.70 -0.37 1.52
N PRO A 61 8.58 -0.27 0.19
CA PRO A 61 8.00 -1.31 -0.62
C PRO A 61 8.77 -2.62 -0.49
N SER A 62 8.05 -3.73 -0.29
CA SER A 62 8.66 -5.06 -0.26
C SER A 62 7.62 -6.14 -0.54
N GLU A 63 8.08 -7.25 -1.14
CA GLU A 63 7.24 -8.44 -1.33
C GLU A 63 6.76 -9.05 -0.01
N VAL A 64 7.53 -8.87 1.07
CA VAL A 64 7.16 -9.34 2.41
C VAL A 64 5.93 -8.57 2.93
N SER A 65 5.88 -7.26 2.71
CA SER A 65 4.72 -6.43 3.10
C SER A 65 3.48 -6.79 2.29
N ILE A 66 3.63 -7.06 0.98
CA ILE A 66 2.54 -7.49 0.11
C ILE A 66 1.95 -8.82 0.61
N LYS A 67 2.79 -9.84 0.79
CA LYS A 67 2.36 -11.13 1.32
C LYS A 67 1.69 -11.00 2.70
N SER A 68 2.25 -10.16 3.57
CA SER A 68 1.68 -9.92 4.90
C SER A 68 0.31 -9.26 4.82
N HIS A 69 0.09 -8.36 3.86
CA HIS A 69 -1.21 -7.74 3.61
C HIS A 69 -2.23 -8.78 3.12
N ASP A 70 -1.86 -9.59 2.12
CA ASP A 70 -2.73 -10.63 1.56
C ASP A 70 -3.17 -11.64 2.63
N GLU A 71 -2.25 -12.08 3.50
CA GLU A 71 -2.58 -12.97 4.62
C GLU A 71 -3.53 -12.31 5.65
N LYS A 72 -3.49 -10.99 5.80
CA LYS A 72 -4.42 -10.28 6.70
C LYS A 72 -5.79 -10.12 6.05
N TYR A 73 -5.84 -9.82 4.76
CA TYR A 73 -7.06 -9.77 3.98
C TYR A 73 -7.81 -11.11 4.02
N GLU A 74 -7.13 -12.23 3.80
CA GLU A 74 -7.75 -13.57 3.87
C GLU A 74 -8.35 -13.88 5.25
N ARG A 75 -7.62 -13.57 6.32
CA ARG A 75 -8.13 -13.70 7.70
C ARG A 75 -9.34 -12.80 7.94
N GLN A 76 -9.31 -11.57 7.40
CA GLN A 76 -10.38 -10.60 7.50
C GLN A 76 -11.66 -11.08 6.79
N LEU A 77 -11.55 -11.68 5.61
CA LEU A 77 -12.68 -12.28 4.92
C LEU A 77 -13.26 -13.49 5.66
N ALA A 78 -12.41 -14.31 6.29
CA ALA A 78 -12.87 -15.44 7.09
C ALA A 78 -13.65 -14.99 8.35
N ASP A 79 -13.14 -13.97 9.05
CA ASP A 79 -13.84 -13.38 10.20
C ASP A 79 -15.16 -12.71 9.76
N LEU A 80 -15.15 -11.98 8.64
CA LEU A 80 -16.36 -11.36 8.08
C LEU A 80 -17.41 -12.40 7.69
N SER A 81 -17.01 -13.49 7.04
CA SER A 81 -17.93 -14.56 6.66
C SER A 81 -18.63 -15.18 7.88
N SER A 82 -17.91 -15.26 9.02
CA SER A 82 -18.49 -15.71 10.29
C SER A 82 -19.50 -14.71 10.85
N VAL A 83 -19.21 -13.40 10.76
CA VAL A 83 -20.11 -12.31 11.15
C VAL A 83 -21.37 -12.29 10.29
N GLU A 84 -21.22 -12.42 8.97
CA GLU A 84 -22.34 -12.48 8.02
C GLU A 84 -23.24 -13.70 8.25
N THR A 85 -22.66 -14.86 8.56
CA THR A 85 -23.43 -16.08 8.90
C THR A 85 -24.26 -15.86 10.17
N PHE A 86 -23.69 -15.22 11.19
CA PHE A 86 -24.42 -14.86 12.40
C PHE A 86 -25.55 -13.86 12.10
N ALA A 87 -25.25 -12.80 11.35
CA ALA A 87 -26.23 -11.80 10.95
C ALA A 87 -27.36 -12.37 10.09
N ALA A 88 -27.09 -13.40 9.27
CA ALA A 88 -28.09 -14.06 8.44
C ALA A 88 -29.20 -14.72 9.27
N ALA A 89 -28.89 -15.20 10.48
CA ALA A 89 -29.86 -15.82 11.39
C ALA A 89 -30.76 -14.82 12.14
N LEU A 90 -30.45 -13.53 12.09
CA LEU A 90 -31.22 -12.47 12.74
C LEU A 90 -32.43 -12.02 11.90
N SER A 91 -33.39 -11.36 12.54
CA SER A 91 -34.56 -10.74 11.90
C SER A 91 -34.17 -9.75 10.80
N GLY A 92 -35.05 -9.51 9.83
CA GLY A 92 -34.79 -8.66 8.67
C GLY A 92 -34.43 -7.21 9.00
N ASP A 93 -34.99 -6.68 10.10
CA ASP A 93 -34.79 -5.29 10.53
C ASP A 93 -33.58 -5.11 11.47
N ASP A 94 -32.81 -6.17 11.72
CA ASP A 94 -31.65 -6.10 12.60
C ASP A 94 -30.51 -5.31 11.94
N PRO A 95 -29.98 -4.24 12.59
CA PRO A 95 -28.88 -3.43 12.06
C PRO A 95 -27.65 -4.26 11.66
N LEU A 96 -27.44 -5.43 12.25
CA LEU A 96 -26.32 -6.31 11.93
C LEU A 96 -26.39 -6.92 10.52
N LYS A 97 -27.54 -6.85 9.84
CA LYS A 97 -27.65 -7.20 8.40
C LYS A 97 -26.76 -6.31 7.53
N GLU A 98 -26.43 -5.10 7.99
CA GLU A 98 -25.50 -4.19 7.30
C GLU A 98 -24.07 -4.73 7.22
N ALA A 99 -23.70 -5.77 7.99
CA ALA A 99 -22.39 -6.41 7.91
C ALA A 99 -22.02 -6.84 6.48
N THR A 100 -23.02 -7.18 5.66
CA THR A 100 -22.84 -7.50 4.23
C THR A 100 -22.24 -6.35 3.41
N SER A 101 -22.49 -5.09 3.79
CA SER A 101 -21.88 -3.92 3.13
C SER A 101 -20.38 -3.80 3.42
N MET A 102 -19.90 -4.34 4.55
CA MET A 102 -18.48 -4.31 4.92
C MET A 102 -17.63 -5.11 3.93
N ARG A 103 -18.17 -6.19 3.37
CA ARG A 103 -17.48 -7.00 2.35
C ARG A 103 -17.08 -6.17 1.15
N THR A 104 -18.01 -5.34 0.66
CA THR A 104 -17.75 -4.44 -0.46
C THR A 104 -16.64 -3.45 -0.13
N VAL A 105 -16.66 -2.86 1.08
CA VAL A 105 -15.63 -1.91 1.52
C VAL A 105 -14.25 -2.58 1.61
N ILE A 106 -14.18 -3.78 2.17
CA ILE A 106 -12.93 -4.54 2.35
C ILE A 106 -12.35 -4.95 1.00
N ASN A 107 -13.17 -5.48 0.10
CA ASN A 107 -12.73 -5.85 -1.26
C ASN A 107 -12.27 -4.64 -2.08
N LEU A 108 -12.96 -3.50 -1.94
CA LEU A 108 -12.57 -2.27 -2.61
C LEU A 108 -11.23 -1.76 -2.08
N TYR A 109 -11.00 -1.83 -0.77
CA TYR A 109 -9.72 -1.48 -0.17
C TYR A 109 -8.59 -2.38 -0.69
N GLU A 110 -8.82 -3.69 -0.75
CA GLU A 110 -7.86 -4.67 -1.27
C GLU A 110 -7.47 -4.38 -2.72
N THR A 111 -8.47 -4.10 -3.56
CA THR A 111 -8.27 -3.73 -4.96
C THR A 111 -7.41 -2.48 -5.09
N ARG A 112 -7.67 -1.46 -4.25
CA ARG A 112 -6.88 -0.22 -4.25
C ARG A 112 -5.44 -0.45 -3.81
N PHE A 113 -5.22 -1.28 -2.79
CA PHE A 113 -3.87 -1.66 -2.37
C PHE A 113 -3.12 -2.37 -3.50
N HIS A 114 -3.75 -3.33 -4.17
CA HIS A 114 -3.16 -4.04 -5.30
C HIS A 114 -2.83 -3.14 -6.50
N ASN A 115 -3.65 -2.13 -6.77
CA ASN A 115 -3.33 -1.12 -7.78
C ASN A 115 -2.06 -0.34 -7.42
N VAL A 116 -1.92 0.07 -6.14
CA VAL A 116 -0.70 0.72 -5.64
C VAL A 116 0.50 -0.21 -5.76
N VAL A 117 0.36 -1.50 -5.41
CA VAL A 117 1.42 -2.50 -5.56
C VAL A 117 1.86 -2.65 -7.01
N ALA A 118 0.91 -2.71 -7.97
CA ALA A 118 1.22 -2.80 -9.39
C ALA A 118 2.01 -1.58 -9.88
N CYS A 119 1.55 -0.36 -9.53
CA CYS A 119 2.28 0.87 -9.84
C CYS A 119 3.68 0.87 -9.22
N GLN A 120 3.82 0.43 -7.97
CA GLN A 120 5.10 0.40 -7.27
C GLN A 120 6.08 -0.61 -7.86
N ARG A 121 5.61 -1.79 -8.31
CA ARG A 121 6.46 -2.79 -9.00
C ARG A 121 6.97 -2.27 -10.33
N ASN A 122 6.12 -1.54 -11.06
CA ASN A 122 6.50 -0.88 -12.30
C ASN A 122 7.57 0.19 -12.03
N LEU A 123 7.31 1.08 -11.07
CA LEU A 123 8.24 2.15 -10.69
C LEU A 123 9.59 1.59 -10.21
N GLY A 124 9.56 0.51 -9.43
CA GLY A 124 10.70 -0.06 -8.72
C GLY A 124 10.52 0.06 -7.19
N PHE A 125 11.00 -0.91 -6.41
CA PHE A 125 10.98 -0.84 -4.95
C PHE A 125 12.16 -0.04 -4.39
N ASN A 126 13.18 0.23 -5.22
CA ASN A 126 14.35 1.03 -4.89
C ASN A 126 14.85 1.78 -6.13
N GLU A 127 15.95 2.54 -5.97
CA GLU A 127 16.48 3.42 -7.02
C GLU A 127 17.13 2.66 -8.20
N ASP A 128 17.34 1.34 -8.06
CA ASP A 128 18.12 0.53 -9.01
C ASP A 128 17.26 -0.49 -9.77
N ASP A 129 16.01 -0.70 -9.35
CA ASP A 129 15.04 -1.58 -9.97
C ASP A 129 13.90 -0.82 -10.68
N GLY A 130 13.00 -1.58 -11.31
CA GLY A 130 11.87 -1.03 -12.05
C GLY A 130 12.25 -0.01 -13.13
N PHE A 131 11.36 0.96 -13.33
CA PHE A 131 11.59 2.09 -14.22
C PHE A 131 12.69 3.03 -13.72
N GLN A 132 12.77 3.29 -12.41
CA GLN A 132 13.80 4.21 -11.86
C GLN A 132 15.22 3.75 -12.21
N GLY A 133 15.51 2.47 -12.02
CA GLY A 133 16.82 1.89 -12.34
C GLY A 133 17.13 1.93 -13.84
N LYS A 134 16.15 1.61 -14.70
CA LYS A 134 16.31 1.68 -16.16
C LYS A 134 16.63 3.10 -16.61
N LEU A 135 15.89 4.07 -16.09
CA LEU A 135 16.08 5.48 -16.39
C LEU A 135 17.45 5.98 -15.90
N ARG A 136 17.84 5.64 -14.68
CA ARG A 136 19.16 6.00 -14.12
C ARG A 136 20.31 5.54 -15.03
N ARG A 137 20.23 4.30 -15.54
CA ARG A 137 21.23 3.75 -16.48
C ARG A 137 21.22 4.49 -17.82
N ALA A 138 20.04 4.80 -18.36
CA ALA A 138 19.91 5.56 -19.60
C ALA A 138 20.53 6.96 -19.47
N VAL A 139 20.19 7.68 -18.40
CA VAL A 139 20.76 9.01 -18.10
C VAL A 139 22.28 8.93 -17.97
N HIS A 140 22.81 7.94 -17.24
CA HIS A 140 24.25 7.81 -17.08
C HIS A 140 24.96 7.56 -18.42
N SER A 141 24.35 6.78 -19.31
CA SER A 141 24.88 6.57 -20.67
C SER A 141 24.87 7.85 -21.50
N VAL A 142 23.80 8.65 -21.42
CA VAL A 142 23.73 9.96 -22.10
C VAL A 142 24.76 10.93 -21.52
N GLU A 143 24.88 11.00 -20.19
CA GLU A 143 25.82 11.86 -19.48
C GLU A 143 27.26 11.60 -19.92
N GLN A 144 27.65 10.31 -19.98
CA GLN A 144 28.97 9.91 -20.43
C GLN A 144 29.26 10.36 -21.87
N ARG A 145 28.31 10.13 -22.79
CA ARG A 145 28.45 10.56 -24.20
C ARG A 145 28.54 12.07 -24.35
N LEU A 146 27.71 12.82 -23.61
CA LEU A 146 27.74 14.28 -23.64
C LEU A 146 29.06 14.83 -23.06
N ALA A 147 29.64 14.16 -22.06
CA ALA A 147 30.94 14.52 -21.51
C ALA A 147 32.08 14.26 -22.51
N GLU A 148 32.10 13.09 -23.16
CA GLU A 148 33.07 12.75 -24.22
C GLU A 148 33.03 13.76 -25.38
N LEU A 149 31.86 14.32 -25.67
CA LEU A 149 31.61 15.25 -26.78
C LEU A 149 31.66 16.73 -26.35
N ASN A 150 32.07 17.01 -25.10
CA ASN A 150 32.17 18.35 -24.52
C ASN A 150 30.91 19.20 -24.72
N GLN A 151 29.73 18.65 -24.37
CA GLN A 151 28.44 19.31 -24.50
C GLN A 151 27.85 19.77 -23.15
N PRO A 152 28.44 20.75 -22.45
CA PRO A 152 28.05 21.12 -21.10
C PRO A 152 26.60 21.63 -21.02
N ARG A 153 26.11 22.32 -22.06
CA ARG A 153 24.72 22.82 -22.11
C ARG A 153 23.71 21.67 -22.11
N LEU A 154 23.95 20.63 -22.92
CA LEU A 154 23.08 19.45 -22.98
C LEU A 154 23.12 18.67 -21.66
N THR A 155 24.30 18.56 -21.03
CA THR A 155 24.43 17.94 -19.71
C THR A 155 23.59 18.66 -18.65
N ILE A 156 23.62 19.99 -18.63
CA ILE A 156 22.81 20.79 -17.69
C ILE A 156 21.31 20.55 -17.90
N LEU A 157 20.83 20.62 -19.14
CA LEU A 157 19.42 20.39 -19.48
C LEU A 157 18.97 18.98 -19.08
N MET A 158 19.80 17.97 -19.32
CA MET A 158 19.53 16.59 -18.90
C MET A 158 19.43 16.46 -17.37
N LEU A 159 20.33 17.09 -16.61
CA LEU A 159 20.28 17.08 -15.14
C LEU A 159 19.04 17.83 -14.61
N MET A 160 18.60 18.88 -15.31
CA MET A 160 17.36 19.60 -14.99
C MET A 160 16.11 18.77 -15.25
N MET A 161 16.04 18.04 -16.37
CA MET A 161 14.97 17.05 -16.61
C MET A 161 14.91 16.02 -15.48
N ARG A 162 16.04 15.41 -15.12
CA ARG A 162 16.11 14.43 -14.02
C ARG A 162 15.69 15.01 -12.67
N ARG A 163 15.99 16.29 -12.42
CA ARG A 163 15.53 16.98 -11.22
C ARG A 163 14.01 17.10 -11.19
N HIS A 164 13.39 17.52 -12.28
CA HIS A 164 11.93 17.66 -12.37
C HIS A 164 11.23 16.30 -12.30
N GLU A 165 11.79 15.27 -12.93
CA GLU A 165 11.30 13.91 -12.86
C GLU A 165 11.35 13.38 -11.41
N LYS A 166 12.49 13.51 -10.72
CA LYS A 166 12.61 13.13 -9.31
C LYS A 166 11.64 13.93 -8.41
N ASP A 167 11.48 15.22 -8.67
CA ASP A 167 10.54 16.07 -7.94
C ASP A 167 9.08 15.65 -8.19
N PHE A 168 8.75 15.20 -9.41
CA PHE A 168 7.44 14.66 -9.76
C PHE A 168 7.18 13.33 -9.06
N ILE A 169 8.13 12.40 -9.05
CA ILE A 169 7.99 11.12 -8.32
C ILE A 169 7.81 11.34 -6.82
N LEU A 170 8.60 12.24 -6.23
CA LEU A 170 8.59 12.47 -4.79
C LEU A 170 7.31 13.20 -4.31
N ARG A 171 6.75 14.08 -5.15
CA ARG A 171 5.65 14.98 -4.73
C ARG A 171 4.32 14.72 -5.44
N ALA A 172 4.33 14.03 -6.57
CA ALA A 172 3.19 13.80 -7.46
C ALA A 172 2.36 15.06 -7.74
N GLU A 173 3.04 16.20 -7.94
CA GLU A 173 2.37 17.44 -8.32
C GLU A 173 2.56 17.69 -9.82
N ASP A 174 1.44 17.92 -10.52
CA ASP A 174 1.39 18.09 -11.99
C ASP A 174 2.38 19.13 -12.51
N ARG A 175 2.62 20.21 -11.73
CA ARG A 175 3.58 21.27 -12.08
C ARG A 175 5.00 20.76 -12.40
N TYR A 176 5.42 19.65 -11.80
CA TYR A 176 6.73 19.07 -12.07
C TYR A 176 6.74 18.22 -13.33
N GLY A 177 5.61 17.58 -13.65
CA GLY A 177 5.41 16.91 -14.93
C GLY A 177 5.43 17.89 -16.10
N ASP A 178 4.77 19.05 -15.96
CA ASP A 178 4.79 20.09 -16.99
C ASP A 178 6.20 20.67 -17.20
N LYS A 179 6.92 20.96 -16.10
CA LYS A 179 8.32 21.41 -16.17
C LYS A 179 9.26 20.39 -16.81
N LEU A 180 9.00 19.09 -16.61
CA LEU A 180 9.75 18.04 -17.26
C LEU A 180 9.55 18.08 -18.78
N VAL A 181 8.30 18.22 -19.22
CA VAL A 181 7.95 18.33 -20.65
C VAL A 181 8.59 19.56 -21.29
N ASP A 182 8.55 20.70 -20.60
CA ASP A 182 9.18 21.94 -21.09
C ASP A 182 10.70 21.79 -21.25
N GLN A 183 11.36 21.17 -20.27
CA GLN A 183 12.81 20.92 -20.32
C GLN A 183 13.20 19.86 -21.37
N GLU A 184 12.34 18.87 -21.62
CA GLU A 184 12.52 17.90 -22.70
C GLU A 184 12.51 18.59 -24.07
N ALA A 185 11.54 19.49 -24.31
CA ALA A 185 11.48 20.25 -25.55
C ALA A 185 12.73 21.13 -25.75
N GLU A 186 13.23 21.77 -24.69
CA GLU A 186 14.46 22.55 -24.74
C GLU A 186 15.70 21.68 -25.02
N PHE A 187 15.77 20.49 -24.41
CA PHE A 187 16.84 19.52 -24.64
C PHE A 187 16.85 19.04 -26.09
N GLU A 188 15.70 18.61 -26.63
CA GLU A 188 15.57 18.16 -28.01
C GLU A 188 15.96 19.27 -29.01
N ALA A 189 15.50 20.50 -28.78
CA ALA A 189 15.85 21.65 -29.62
C ALA A 189 17.36 21.95 -29.59
N THR A 190 17.97 21.91 -28.40
CA THR A 190 19.42 22.13 -28.24
C THR A 190 20.22 21.01 -28.90
N LEU A 191 19.76 19.76 -28.79
CA LEU A 191 20.40 18.59 -29.40
C LEU A 191 20.34 18.67 -30.94
N ALA A 192 19.20 19.13 -31.49
CA ALA A 192 19.04 19.34 -32.92
C ALA A 192 20.02 20.40 -33.46
N GLN A 193 20.20 21.50 -32.74
CA GLN A 193 21.11 22.59 -33.10
C GLN A 193 22.60 22.28 -32.90
N GLY A 194 22.94 21.33 -32.01
CA GLY A 194 24.32 20.97 -31.72
C GLY A 194 25.04 20.33 -32.91
N SER A 195 26.34 20.60 -33.06
CA SER A 195 27.20 19.95 -34.07
C SER A 195 27.64 18.56 -33.62
N LEU A 196 26.68 17.66 -33.41
CA LEU A 196 26.90 16.26 -33.03
C LEU A 196 26.70 15.33 -34.23
N PRO A 197 27.46 14.22 -34.33
CA PRO A 197 27.22 13.19 -35.32
C PRO A 197 25.77 12.68 -35.28
N ALA A 198 25.18 12.41 -36.45
CA ALA A 198 23.76 12.05 -36.57
C ALA A 198 23.42 10.73 -35.84
N ASP A 199 24.35 9.78 -35.85
CA ASP A 199 24.27 8.53 -35.11
C ASP A 199 24.22 8.76 -33.60
N VAL A 200 25.02 9.70 -33.09
CA VAL A 200 25.01 10.07 -31.67
C VAL A 200 23.71 10.76 -31.29
N LYS A 201 23.21 11.70 -32.12
CA LYS A 201 21.92 12.34 -31.88
C LYS A 201 20.79 11.31 -31.81
N SER A 202 20.78 10.35 -32.74
CA SER A 202 19.80 9.27 -32.75
C SER A 202 19.89 8.39 -31.50
N GLN A 203 21.10 8.02 -31.07
CA GLN A 203 21.31 7.21 -29.87
C GLN A 203 20.88 7.95 -28.60
N ILE A 204 21.12 9.26 -28.51
CA ILE A 204 20.65 10.08 -27.38
C ILE A 204 19.13 10.17 -27.39
N LEU A 205 18.51 10.43 -28.55
CA LEU A 205 17.06 10.52 -28.69
C LEU A 205 16.34 9.19 -28.41
N GLU A 206 16.97 8.04 -28.63
CA GLU A 206 16.39 6.73 -28.27
C GLU A 206 16.36 6.51 -26.75
N LEU A 207 17.25 7.18 -26.01
CA LEU A 207 17.34 7.08 -24.55
C LEU A 207 16.40 8.06 -23.82
N VAL A 208 15.97 9.15 -24.47
CA VAL A 208 15.04 10.16 -23.92
C VAL A 208 13.63 9.61 -23.63
N PRO A 209 13.02 8.73 -24.45
CA PRO A 209 11.73 8.11 -24.15
C PRO A 209 11.66 7.38 -22.81
N GLY A 210 12.79 6.89 -22.28
CA GLY A 210 12.86 6.34 -20.92
C GLY A 210 12.55 7.35 -19.83
N ILE A 211 12.74 8.65 -20.09
CA ILE A 211 12.32 9.79 -19.25
C ILE A 211 10.83 10.10 -19.47
N ARG A 212 10.35 9.94 -20.71
CA ARG A 212 8.96 10.27 -21.14
C ARG A 212 7.89 9.27 -20.68
N ALA A 213 8.25 8.01 -20.42
CA ALA A 213 7.31 6.90 -20.58
C ALA A 213 5.98 6.99 -19.80
N GLU A 214 5.87 7.69 -18.65
CA GLU A 214 4.64 7.59 -17.84
C GLU A 214 4.13 8.81 -17.03
N PRO A 215 4.50 10.11 -17.23
CA PRO A 215 3.99 11.18 -16.35
C PRO A 215 2.49 11.46 -16.42
N ARG A 216 1.77 11.01 -17.48
CA ARG A 216 0.34 11.36 -17.68
C ARG A 216 -0.64 10.21 -17.85
N GLY A 217 -0.19 8.97 -18.13
CA GLY A 217 -1.08 7.90 -18.63
C GLY A 217 -1.36 6.74 -17.67
N SER A 218 -0.44 6.39 -16.79
CA SER A 218 -0.45 5.11 -16.04
C SER A 218 -0.27 5.29 -14.54
N LEU A 219 0.25 6.44 -14.10
CA LEU A 219 0.39 6.80 -12.70
C LEU A 219 -0.82 7.64 -12.27
N GLN A 220 -2.03 7.06 -12.34
CA GLN A 220 -3.13 7.53 -11.51
C GLN A 220 -2.83 7.11 -10.07
N ILE A 221 -1.81 7.75 -9.47
CA ILE A 221 -1.64 7.73 -8.02
C ILE A 221 -2.87 8.45 -7.47
N PRO A 222 -3.73 7.77 -6.68
CA PRO A 222 -4.89 8.41 -6.10
C PRO A 222 -4.46 9.68 -5.36
N PRO A 223 -5.13 10.83 -5.57
CA PRO A 223 -4.80 12.03 -4.82
C PRO A 223 -4.83 11.74 -3.31
N GLY A 224 -3.70 11.97 -2.64
CA GLY A 224 -3.52 11.70 -1.20
C GLY A 224 -2.59 10.54 -0.84
N VAL A 225 -2.21 9.65 -1.77
CA VAL A 225 -1.23 8.57 -1.47
C VAL A 225 0.15 9.15 -1.20
N VAL A 226 0.59 10.16 -1.98
CA VAL A 226 1.90 10.81 -1.78
C VAL A 226 1.95 11.68 -0.52
N SER A 227 0.82 12.26 -0.11
CA SER A 227 0.73 12.98 1.17
C SER A 227 0.89 12.07 2.40
N GLN A 228 0.82 10.75 2.22
CA GLN A 228 1.02 9.74 3.27
C GLN A 228 2.40 9.06 3.19
N ILE A 229 3.20 9.36 2.15
CA ILE A 229 4.58 8.89 2.05
C ILE A 229 5.44 9.82 2.91
N PRO A 230 6.04 9.35 4.03
CA PRO A 230 6.93 10.18 4.82
C PRO A 230 8.15 10.58 3.96
N PRO A 231 8.68 11.80 4.12
CA PRO A 231 9.85 12.24 3.38
C PRO A 231 11.02 11.26 3.62
N PRO A 232 11.86 11.00 2.60
CA PRO A 232 13.00 10.10 2.77
C PRO A 232 13.83 10.57 3.95
N ALA A 233 14.19 9.64 4.83
CA ALA A 233 15.12 9.92 5.92
C ALA A 233 16.35 10.60 5.32
N ARG A 234 16.70 11.78 5.82
CA ARG A 234 17.99 12.41 5.48
C ARG A 234 19.06 11.38 5.78
N GLN A 235 19.60 10.75 4.75
CA GLN A 235 20.93 10.17 4.87
C GLN A 235 21.83 11.37 5.12
N ASP A 236 22.24 11.50 6.36
CA ASP A 236 23.29 12.40 6.78
C ASP A 236 24.51 12.04 5.93
N LYS A 237 24.72 12.80 4.85
CA LYS A 237 25.95 12.72 4.08
C LYS A 237 27.01 13.30 4.99
N GLY A 238 27.62 12.40 5.74
CA GLY A 238 28.90 12.62 6.38
C GLY A 238 29.80 13.34 5.39
N LEU A 239 30.17 14.54 5.79
CA LEU A 239 31.19 15.37 5.19
C LEU A 239 32.43 14.50 4.95
N LEU A 240 32.74 14.22 3.68
CA LEU A 240 34.09 13.82 3.30
C LEU A 240 34.65 14.99 2.50
N VAL A 241 35.63 15.62 3.15
CA VAL A 241 36.67 16.49 2.62
C VAL A 241 37.35 15.84 1.43
#